data_AF-A0A367KSU8-F1
#
_entry.id   AF-A0A367KSU8-F1
#
_cell.length_a   1.000
_cell.length_b   1.000
_cell.length_c   1.000
_cell.angle_alpha   90.00
_cell.angle_beta   90.00
_cell.angle_gamma   90.00
#
_symmetry.space_group_name_H-M   'P 1'
#
loop_
_entity.id
_entity.type
_entity.pdbx_description
1 polymer ?
#
loop_
_entity_poly.entity_id
_entity_poly.type
_entity_poly.pdbx_seq_one_letter_code
_entity_poly.pdbx_strand_id
1 'polypeptide(L)'
;SPYQVGTALEAAKAILANHELKLDSGMVFAVPIPNESAANTKSIQKAIDQAISEARSDRITGKEETPYLLKRIAELTQGESLAASKYIINFQFELIL
;
A
#
# COMPACT_ATOMS: atom_id res chain seq x y z
N SER A 1 4.54 -9.80 8.93
CA SER A 1 4.63 -8.84 10.04
C SER A 1 4.79 -9.64 11.33
N PRO A 2 5.69 -9.28 12.25
CA PRO A 2 5.96 -10.07 13.46
C PRO A 2 4.92 -9.87 14.59
N TYR A 3 4.14 -8.79 14.57
CA TYR A 3 3.13 -8.48 15.59
C TYR A 3 1.81 -8.02 14.94
N GLN A 4 0.69 -8.36 15.59
CA GLN A 4 -0.66 -7.95 15.22
C GLN A 4 -1.23 -7.08 16.34
N VAL A 5 -1.91 -6.00 15.95
CA VAL A 5 -2.58 -5.04 16.84
C VAL A 5 -4.05 -5.06 16.47
N GLY A 6 -4.93 -5.28 17.44
CA GLY A 6 -6.35 -5.54 17.20
C GLY A 6 -7.19 -4.27 17.09
N THR A 7 -6.72 -3.16 17.66
CA THR A 7 -7.48 -1.90 17.72
C THR A 7 -6.59 -0.67 17.53
N ALA A 8 -7.19 0.44 17.12
CA ALA A 8 -6.53 1.74 17.04
C ALA A 8 -5.97 2.18 18.42
N LEU A 9 -6.66 1.84 19.51
CA LEU A 9 -6.22 2.16 20.87
C LEU A 9 -4.92 1.43 21.25
N GLU A 10 -4.81 0.16 20.88
CA GLU A 10 -3.57 -0.60 21.11
C GLU A 10 -2.41 -0.06 20.27
N ALA A 11 -2.67 0.33 19.02
CA ALA A 11 -1.68 0.98 18.17
C ALA A 11 -1.21 2.31 18.78
N ALA A 12 -2.13 3.14 19.27
CA ALA A 12 -1.83 4.41 19.94
C ALA A 12 -0.97 4.21 21.20
N LYS A 13 -1.27 3.19 22.02
CA LYS A 13 -0.45 2.84 23.19
C LYS A 13 0.97 2.44 22.80
N ALA A 14 1.14 1.71 21.71
CA ALA A 14 2.45 1.30 21.22
C ALA A 14 3.27 2.51 20.72
N ILE A 15 2.63 3.47 20.03
CA ILE A 15 3.24 4.74 19.63
C ILE A 15 3.66 5.55 20.87
N LEU A 16 2.78 5.68 21.86
CA LEU A 16 3.07 6.41 23.10
C LEU A 16 4.26 5.78 23.84
N ALA A 17 4.28 4.45 23.98
CA ALA A 17 5.38 3.75 24.62
C ALA A 17 6.72 3.95 23.86
N ASN A 18 6.71 3.94 22.53
CA ASN A 18 7.91 4.22 21.73
C ASN A 18 8.48 5.62 22.04
N HIS A 19 7.58 6.61 22.15
CA HIS A 19 7.95 7.99 22.47
C HIS A 19 8.44 8.14 23.93
N GLU A 20 7.76 7.53 24.90
CA GLU A 20 8.17 7.56 26.32
C GLU A 20 9.53 6.89 26.55
N LEU A 21 9.82 5.83 25.80
CA LEU A 21 11.11 5.12 25.83
C LEU A 21 12.20 5.81 25.00
N LYS A 22 11.90 6.93 24.31
CA LYS A 22 12.84 7.68 23.47
C LYS A 22 13.54 6.82 22.43
N LEU A 23 12.80 5.90 21.80
CA LEU A 23 13.35 4.95 20.84
C LEU A 23 13.55 5.56 19.43
N ASP A 24 13.16 6.83 19.21
CA ASP A 24 13.32 7.65 17.99
C ASP A 24 13.12 6.88 16.67
N SER A 25 12.20 5.91 16.67
CA SER A 25 11.98 4.99 15.56
C SER A 25 10.57 5.12 15.01
N GLY A 26 10.44 5.04 13.69
CA GLY A 26 9.14 4.99 13.04
C GLY A 26 8.45 3.64 13.22
N MET A 27 7.11 3.66 13.27
CA MET A 27 6.28 2.45 13.31
C MET A 27 5.42 2.38 12.05
N VAL A 28 5.34 1.20 11.42
CA VAL A 28 4.51 0.95 10.23
C VAL A 28 3.37 0.01 10.59
N PHE A 29 2.13 0.50 10.50
CA PHE A 29 0.92 -0.29 10.71
C PHE A 29 0.31 -0.66 9.35
N ALA A 30 0.48 -1.93 8.95
CA ALA A 30 -0.10 -2.44 7.71
C ALA A 30 -1.57 -2.81 7.92
N VAL A 31 -2.49 -2.00 7.38
CA VAL A 31 -3.93 -2.27 7.42
C VAL A 31 -4.35 -2.96 6.12
N PRO A 32 -4.84 -4.21 6.16
CA PRO A 32 -5.27 -4.94 4.95
C PRO A 32 -6.56 -4.37 4.36
N ILE A 33 -6.73 -4.50 3.05
CA ILE A 33 -8.01 -4.21 2.38
C ILE A 33 -9.05 -5.24 2.84
N PRO A 34 -10.28 -4.84 3.20
CA PRO A 34 -11.43 -5.71 3.29
C PRO A 34 -11.57 -6.65 2.07
N ASN A 35 -11.82 -7.94 2.32
CA ASN A 35 -11.90 -8.97 1.27
C ASN A 35 -12.92 -8.67 0.17
N GLU A 36 -14.00 -7.97 0.51
CA GLU A 36 -15.09 -7.58 -0.38
C GLU A 36 -14.65 -6.54 -1.43
N SER A 37 -13.61 -5.77 -1.12
CA SER A 37 -13.03 -4.74 -1.98
C SER A 37 -11.67 -5.14 -2.56
N ALA A 38 -11.23 -6.37 -2.32
CA ALA A 38 -10.00 -6.89 -2.91
C ALA A 38 -10.22 -7.11 -4.41
N ALA A 39 -9.68 -6.21 -5.23
CA ALA A 39 -9.61 -6.39 -6.68
C ALA A 39 -8.97 -7.74 -7.02
N ASN A 40 -9.30 -8.29 -8.20
CA ASN A 40 -8.85 -9.62 -8.61
C ASN A 40 -7.31 -9.70 -8.55
N THR A 41 -6.81 -10.36 -7.51
CA THR A 41 -5.38 -10.38 -7.19
C THR A 41 -4.54 -10.91 -8.36
N LYS A 42 -5.12 -11.82 -9.16
CA LYS A 42 -4.44 -12.38 -10.34
C LYS A 42 -4.36 -11.39 -11.50
N SER A 43 -5.36 -10.53 -11.72
CA SER A 43 -5.29 -9.53 -12.79
C SER A 43 -4.29 -8.43 -12.46
N ILE A 44 -4.30 -7.95 -11.20
CA ILE A 44 -3.35 -6.95 -10.72
C ILE A 44 -1.93 -7.49 -10.76
N GLN A 45 -1.69 -8.73 -10.30
CA GLN A 45 -0.34 -9.30 -10.33
C GLN A 45 0.20 -9.39 -11.76
N LYS A 46 -0.62 -9.82 -12.72
CA LYS A 46 -0.21 -9.83 -14.14
C LYS A 46 0.11 -8.43 -14.67
N ALA A 47 -0.66 -7.42 -14.28
CA ALA A 47 -0.40 -6.04 -14.67
C ALA A 47 0.92 -5.51 -14.08
N ILE A 48 1.23 -5.86 -12.83
CA ILE A 48 2.51 -5.52 -12.16
C ILE A 48 3.68 -6.17 -12.91
N ASP A 49 3.60 -7.47 -13.17
CA ASP A 49 4.68 -8.21 -13.82
C ASP A 49 4.96 -7.64 -15.23
N GLN A 50 3.90 -7.32 -15.97
CA GLN A 50 4.01 -6.68 -17.29
C GLN A 50 4.63 -5.28 -17.19
N ALA A 51 4.16 -4.43 -16.27
CA ALA A 51 4.69 -3.07 -16.10
C ALA A 51 6.18 -3.07 -15.71
N ILE A 52 6.63 -4.02 -14.89
CA ILE A 52 8.05 -4.19 -14.54
C ILE A 52 8.87 -4.62 -15.76
N SER A 53 8.34 -5.54 -16.58
CA SER A 53 9.01 -5.97 -17.81
C SER A 53 9.21 -4.81 -18.78
N GLU A 54 8.17 -4.01 -19.00
CA GLU A 54 8.21 -2.83 -19.87
C GLU A 54 9.17 -1.76 -19.32
N ALA A 55 9.09 -1.44 -18.02
CA ALA A 55 10.00 -0.47 -17.38
C ALA A 55 11.48 -0.85 -17.56
N ARG A 56 11.80 -2.15 -17.44
CA ARG A 56 13.17 -2.67 -17.65
C ARG A 56 13.59 -2.59 -19.10
N SER A 57 12.71 -2.94 -20.04
CA SER A 57 12.95 -2.83 -21.48
C SER A 57 13.26 -1.38 -21.87
N ASP A 58 12.51 -0.44 -21.30
CA ASP A 58 12.62 0.99 -21.55
C ASP A 58 13.72 1.66 -20.70
N ARG A 59 14.43 0.89 -19.86
CA ARG A 59 15.50 1.34 -18.94
C ARG A 59 15.05 2.46 -18.00
N ILE A 60 13.79 2.46 -17.60
CA ILE A 60 13.24 3.42 -16.64
C ILE A 60 13.77 3.05 -15.25
N THR A 61 14.44 4.01 -14.60
CA THR A 61 15.11 3.78 -13.32
C THR A 61 15.05 5.02 -12.43
N GLY A 62 15.32 4.82 -11.14
CA GLY A 62 15.37 5.91 -10.17
C GLY A 62 13.99 6.50 -9.90
N LYS A 63 13.93 7.83 -9.78
CA LYS A 63 12.70 8.55 -9.40
C LYS A 63 11.52 8.39 -10.38
N GLU A 64 11.79 7.99 -11.63
CA GLU A 64 10.77 7.83 -12.68
C GLU A 64 10.12 6.45 -12.66
N GLU A 65 10.72 5.47 -11.96
CA GLU A 65 10.25 4.08 -11.96
C GLU A 65 8.87 3.96 -11.28
N THR A 66 8.71 4.50 -10.06
CA THR A 66 7.43 4.41 -9.33
C THR A 66 6.27 5.13 -10.05
N PRO A 67 6.41 6.38 -10.53
CA PRO A 67 5.35 7.04 -11.31
C PRO A 67 4.96 6.27 -12.57
N TYR A 68 5.94 5.72 -13.28
CA TYR A 68 5.70 4.91 -14.48
C TYR A 68 4.89 3.64 -14.15
N LEU A 69 5.36 2.86 -13.17
CA LEU A 69 4.72 1.60 -12.78
C LEU A 69 3.27 1.82 -12.36
N LEU A 70 3.01 2.83 -11.51
CA LEU A 70 1.65 3.14 -11.04
C LEU A 70 0.72 3.52 -12.19
N LYS A 71 1.19 4.36 -13.13
CA LYS A 71 0.43 4.73 -14.31
C LYS A 71 0.12 3.51 -15.18
N ARG A 72 1.14 2.69 -15.44
CA ARG A 72 1.02 1.54 -16.34
C ARG A 72 0.11 0.45 -15.77
N ILE A 73 0.22 0.17 -14.48
CA ILE A 73 -0.68 -0.75 -13.78
C ILE A 73 -2.13 -0.26 -13.87
N ALA A 74 -2.36 1.05 -13.66
CA ALA A 74 -3.70 1.63 -13.80
C ALA A 74 -4.28 1.45 -15.21
N GLU A 75 -3.47 1.65 -16.26
CA GLU A 75 -3.87 1.41 -17.65
C GLU A 75 -4.21 -0.07 -17.91
N LEU A 76 -3.33 -0.99 -17.50
CA LEU A 76 -3.48 -2.42 -17.72
C LEU A 76 -4.67 -3.02 -16.97
N THR A 77 -5.02 -2.47 -15.81
CA THR A 77 -6.19 -2.88 -15.02
C THR A 77 -7.44 -2.05 -15.31
N GLN A 78 -7.45 -1.22 -16.36
CA GLN A 78 -8.58 -0.34 -16.72
C GLN A 78 -9.08 0.53 -15.54
N GLY A 79 -8.17 0.96 -14.66
CA GLY A 79 -8.48 1.77 -13.48
C GLY A 79 -8.87 1.01 -12.22
N GLU A 80 -9.03 -0.32 -12.24
CA GLU A 80 -9.37 -1.11 -11.03
C GLU A 80 -8.31 -0.96 -9.91
N SER A 81 -7.02 -0.99 -10.26
CA SER A 81 -5.93 -0.78 -9.29
C SER A 81 -5.95 0.62 -8.67
N LEU A 82 -6.33 1.65 -9.43
CA LEU A 82 -6.47 3.01 -8.93
C LEU A 82 -7.69 3.12 -8.00
N ALA A 83 -8.80 2.46 -8.32
CA ALA A 83 -9.97 2.40 -7.47
C ALA A 83 -9.66 1.71 -6.13
N ALA A 84 -8.98 0.56 -6.16
CA ALA A 84 -8.52 -0.14 -4.96
C ALA A 84 -7.57 0.71 -4.10
N SER A 85 -6.63 1.44 -4.74
CA SER A 85 -5.70 2.34 -4.04
C SER A 85 -6.43 3.50 -3.36
N LYS A 86 -7.41 4.12 -4.03
CA LYS A 86 -8.24 5.18 -3.43
C LYS A 86 -9.07 4.65 -2.26
N TYR A 87 -9.62 3.45 -2.39
CA TYR A 87 -10.40 2.82 -1.34
C TYR A 87 -9.56 2.61 -0.07
N ILE A 88 -8.33 2.08 -0.20
CA ILE A 88 -7.41 1.93 0.95
C ILE A 88 -7.17 3.26 1.65
N ILE A 89 -6.87 4.31 0.89
CA ILE A 89 -6.57 5.63 1.45
C ILE A 89 -7.76 6.12 2.29
N ASN A 90 -8.98 6.06 1.74
CA ASN A 90 -10.19 6.46 2.44
C ASN A 90 -10.47 5.59 3.67
N PHE A 91 -10.34 4.28 3.55
CA PHE A 91 -10.53 3.34 4.66
C PHE A 91 -9.57 3.60 5.81
N GLN A 92 -8.31 3.94 5.52
CA GLN A 92 -7.35 4.30 6.56
C GLN A 92 -7.66 5.64 7.23
N PHE A 93 -8.23 6.62 6.51
CA PHE A 93 -8.70 7.86 7.13
C PHE A 93 -9.82 7.61 8.15
N GLU A 94 -10.79 6.74 7.82
CA GLU A 94 -11.89 6.39 8.74
C GLU A 94 -11.41 5.63 10.00
N LEU A 95 -10.30 4.89 9.93
CA LEU A 95 -9.73 4.21 11.09
C LEU A 95 -8.98 5.13 12.05
N ILE A 96 -8.57 6.32 11.58
CA ILE A 96 -7.76 7.27 12.34
C ILE A 96 -8.62 8.38 12.97
N LEU A 97 -9.79 8.68 12.39
CA LEU A 97 -10.77 9.66 12.89
C LEU A 97 -11.81 9.00 13.81
#